data_AF-A0A9D6JLZ7-F1
#
_entry.id   AF-A0A9D6JLZ7-F1
#
_cell.length_a   1.000
_cell.length_b   1.000
_cell.length_c   1.000
_cell.angle_alpha   90.00
_cell.angle_beta   90.00
_cell.angle_gamma   90.00
#
_symmetry.space_group_name_H-M   'P 1'
#
loop_
_entity.id
_entity.type
_entity.pdbx_description
1 polymer ?
#
loop_
_entity_poly.entity_id
_entity_poly.type
_entity_poly.pdbx_seq_one_letter_code
_entity_poly.pdbx_strand_id
1 'polypeptide(L)'
;MDSNDQQYLDRVLEVTRRYVSTSVKMSNDMHEYQNSLELEKIFDPSVLLNPVERSQFRDKLKKLVAMFDGYKKYYQTYVVNLTRDMLVIHSELPPEQQKEVTERFMASVQARISEQSCFYTLRQRWVDAVYALLDLMDSSKDCYFDGQSYCFDKDTDIERFNTIMQEINDVSEMEQKIQQARMERVGKNMNILGS
;
A
#
# COMPACT_ATOMS: atom_id res chain seq x y z
N MET A 1 -20.45 16.53 -31.56
CA MET A 1 -19.62 17.02 -30.45
C MET A 1 -19.21 18.42 -30.82
N ASP A 2 -19.58 19.40 -30.00
CA ASP A 2 -19.25 20.80 -30.31
C ASP A 2 -17.75 21.02 -30.13
N SER A 3 -17.16 22.03 -30.77
CA SER A 3 -15.70 22.28 -30.68
C SER A 3 -15.20 22.46 -29.25
N ASN A 4 -16.09 22.89 -28.35
CA ASN A 4 -15.82 23.11 -26.93
C ASN A 4 -15.77 21.80 -26.12
N ASP A 5 -16.62 20.82 -26.47
CA ASP A 5 -16.66 19.51 -25.81
C ASP A 5 -15.38 18.71 -26.07
N GLN A 6 -14.87 18.81 -27.30
CA GLN A 6 -13.64 18.14 -27.71
C GLN A 6 -12.43 18.72 -26.96
N GLN A 7 -12.36 20.05 -26.83
CA GLN A 7 -11.28 20.73 -26.12
C GLN A 7 -11.27 20.40 -24.62
N TYR A 8 -12.45 20.32 -23.99
CA TYR A 8 -12.59 19.87 -22.61
C TYR A 8 -12.08 18.43 -22.44
N LEU A 9 -12.52 17.51 -23.31
CA LEU A 9 -12.14 16.09 -23.25
C LEU A 9 -10.63 15.90 -23.41
N ASP A 10 -10.02 16.60 -24.37
CA ASP A 10 -8.58 16.52 -24.63
C ASP A 10 -7.77 16.94 -23.40
N ARG A 11 -8.19 17.99 -22.68
CA ARG A 11 -7.55 18.44 -21.44
C ARG A 11 -7.73 17.47 -20.28
N VAL A 12 -8.93 16.89 -20.13
CA VAL A 12 -9.17 15.83 -19.13
C VAL A 12 -8.26 14.64 -19.40
N LEU A 13 -8.13 14.22 -20.66
CA LEU A 13 -7.27 13.12 -21.06
C LEU A 13 -5.79 13.43 -20.84
N GLU A 14 -5.34 14.64 -21.15
CA GLU A 14 -3.96 15.08 -20.92
C GLU A 14 -3.59 15.01 -19.43
N VAL A 15 -4.40 15.63 -18.57
CA VAL A 15 -4.21 15.60 -17.11
C VAL A 15 -4.25 14.15 -16.62
N THR A 16 -5.25 13.38 -17.02
CA THR A 16 -5.38 11.97 -16.63
C THR A 16 -4.15 11.16 -17.03
N ARG A 17 -3.66 11.27 -18.27
CA ARG A 17 -2.46 10.55 -18.73
C ARG A 17 -1.22 10.92 -17.93
N ARG A 18 -1.00 12.22 -17.67
CA ARG A 18 0.14 12.71 -16.88
C ARG A 18 0.15 12.08 -15.49
N TYR A 19 -0.98 12.12 -14.80
CA TYR A 19 -1.10 11.60 -13.43
C TYR A 19 -1.09 10.06 -13.40
N VAL A 20 -1.73 9.38 -14.34
CA VAL A 20 -1.67 7.91 -14.47
C VAL A 20 -0.24 7.43 -14.70
N SER A 21 0.48 8.00 -15.67
CA SER A 21 1.88 7.63 -15.96
C SER A 21 2.76 7.75 -14.72
N THR A 22 2.60 8.87 -14.00
CA THR A 22 3.31 9.14 -12.75
C THR A 22 2.98 8.10 -11.67
N SER A 23 1.70 7.78 -11.49
CA SER A 23 1.24 6.81 -10.49
C SER A 23 1.72 5.38 -10.79
N VAL A 24 1.74 4.98 -12.06
CA VAL A 24 2.22 3.66 -12.50
C VAL A 24 3.71 3.53 -12.24
N LYS A 25 4.50 4.53 -12.67
CA LYS A 25 5.95 4.55 -12.40
C LYS A 25 6.21 4.41 -10.90
N MET A 26 5.53 5.22 -10.09
CA MET A 26 5.76 5.21 -8.66
C MET A 26 5.33 3.89 -7.99
N SER A 27 4.25 3.27 -8.46
CA SER A 27 3.83 1.94 -7.99
C SER A 27 4.87 0.87 -8.33
N ASN A 28 5.49 0.94 -9.50
CA ASN A 28 6.54 0.02 -9.91
C ASN A 28 7.81 0.23 -9.08
N ASP A 29 8.27 1.48 -8.93
CA ASP A 29 9.44 1.84 -8.12
C ASP A 29 9.27 1.33 -6.68
N MET A 30 8.07 1.48 -6.11
CA MET A 30 7.75 0.97 -4.78
C MET A 30 7.79 -0.57 -4.71
N HIS A 31 7.21 -1.24 -5.70
CA HIS A 31 7.19 -2.70 -5.74
C HIS A 31 8.59 -3.30 -5.91
N GLU A 32 9.39 -2.74 -6.81
CA GLU A 32 10.79 -3.13 -7.01
C GLU A 32 11.62 -2.92 -5.74
N TYR A 33 11.46 -1.78 -5.07
CA TYR A 33 12.17 -1.51 -3.82
C TYR A 33 11.76 -2.48 -2.71
N GLN A 34 10.46 -2.76 -2.55
CA GLN A 34 9.97 -3.74 -1.57
C GLN A 34 10.55 -5.13 -1.83
N ASN A 35 10.53 -5.60 -3.08
CA ASN A 35 11.09 -6.89 -3.45
C ASN A 35 12.61 -6.94 -3.17
N SER A 36 13.33 -5.84 -3.37
CA SER A 36 14.77 -5.76 -3.08
C SER A 36 15.13 -5.92 -1.60
N LEU A 37 14.16 -5.73 -0.69
CA LEU A 37 14.36 -5.93 0.74
C LEU A 37 14.26 -7.40 1.16
N GLU A 38 13.68 -8.27 0.33
CA GLU A 38 13.50 -9.71 0.61
C GLU A 38 12.86 -9.94 1.99
N LEU A 39 11.72 -9.28 2.22
CA LEU A 39 11.07 -9.24 3.53
C LEU A 39 10.49 -10.59 3.95
N GLU A 40 10.19 -11.45 2.99
CA GLU A 40 9.72 -12.82 3.21
C GLU A 40 10.72 -13.69 3.96
N LYS A 41 12.03 -13.38 3.89
CA LYS A 41 13.08 -14.11 4.61
C LYS A 41 12.98 -14.02 6.13
N ILE A 42 12.15 -13.11 6.65
CA ILE A 42 11.94 -13.03 8.10
C ILE A 42 11.36 -14.32 8.69
N PHE A 43 10.71 -15.16 7.89
CA PHE A 43 10.16 -16.42 8.41
C PHE A 43 11.18 -17.56 8.39
N ASP A 44 12.37 -17.33 7.83
CA ASP A 44 13.44 -18.31 7.81
C ASP A 44 14.06 -18.46 9.21
N PRO A 45 14.18 -19.69 9.75
CA PRO A 45 14.82 -19.91 11.04
C PRO A 45 16.25 -19.40 11.12
N SER A 46 16.98 -19.41 10.00
CA SER A 46 18.35 -18.85 9.91
C SER A 46 18.40 -17.34 10.16
N VAL A 47 17.30 -16.62 9.90
CA VAL A 47 17.16 -15.19 10.18
C VAL A 47 16.66 -14.98 11.60
N LEU A 48 15.56 -15.64 11.99
CA LEU A 48 14.93 -15.42 13.30
C LEU A 48 15.77 -15.89 14.48
N LEU A 49 16.57 -16.95 14.32
CA LEU A 49 17.41 -17.46 15.42
C LEU A 49 18.77 -16.77 15.50
N ASN A 50 19.17 -16.01 14.47
CA ASN A 50 20.47 -15.35 14.43
C ASN A 50 20.35 -13.84 14.80
N PRO A 51 20.93 -13.40 15.93
CA PRO A 51 20.87 -12.00 16.35
C PRO A 51 21.42 -11.00 15.32
N VAL A 52 22.46 -11.38 14.58
CA VAL A 52 23.06 -10.53 13.54
C VAL A 52 22.08 -10.34 12.38
N GLU A 53 21.47 -11.42 11.92
CA GLU A 53 20.48 -11.38 10.84
C GLU A 53 19.22 -10.62 11.27
N ARG A 54 18.74 -10.81 12.50
CA ARG A 54 17.64 -10.00 13.07
C ARG A 54 17.96 -8.51 13.06
N SER A 55 19.16 -8.12 13.46
CA SER A 55 19.59 -6.72 13.42
C SER A 55 19.59 -6.16 11.99
N GLN A 56 20.12 -6.91 11.02
CA GLN A 56 20.08 -6.52 9.61
C GLN A 56 18.64 -6.42 9.09
N PHE A 57 17.75 -7.30 9.54
CA PHE A 57 16.35 -7.28 9.17
C PHE A 57 15.63 -6.03 9.72
N ARG A 58 15.93 -5.61 10.95
CA ARG A 58 15.43 -4.33 11.49
C ARG A 58 15.83 -3.15 10.60
N ASP A 59 17.05 -3.15 10.06
CA ASP A 59 17.48 -2.08 9.15
C ASP A 59 16.74 -2.12 7.81
N LYS A 60 16.38 -3.31 7.32
CA LYS A 60 15.46 -3.45 6.16
C LYS A 60 14.07 -2.87 6.47
N LEU A 61 13.52 -3.12 7.67
CA LEU A 61 12.24 -2.54 8.09
C LEU A 61 12.30 -1.02 8.18
N LYS A 62 13.38 -0.44 8.72
CA LYS A 62 13.57 1.02 8.74
C LYS A 62 13.57 1.61 7.33
N LYS A 63 14.24 0.96 6.37
CA LYS A 63 14.24 1.35 4.96
C LYS A 63 12.85 1.30 4.35
N LEU A 64 12.09 0.24 4.65
CA LEU A 64 10.69 0.11 4.22
C LEU A 64 9.81 1.26 4.74
N VAL A 65 9.90 1.56 6.04
CA VAL A 65 9.15 2.67 6.66
C VAL A 65 9.52 4.01 6.03
N ALA A 66 10.82 4.29 5.87
CA ALA A 66 11.29 5.54 5.25
C ALA A 66 10.77 5.70 3.81
N MET A 67 10.75 4.60 3.03
CA MET A 67 10.17 4.59 1.69
C MET A 67 8.67 4.91 1.73
N PHE A 68 7.89 4.28 2.62
CA PHE A 68 6.46 4.55 2.74
C PHE A 68 6.16 5.99 3.16
N ASP A 69 6.95 6.57 4.07
CA ASP A 69 6.82 7.97 4.46
C ASP A 69 7.07 8.92 3.29
N GLY A 70 8.10 8.63 2.48
CA GLY A 70 8.37 9.38 1.26
C GLY A 70 7.21 9.31 0.27
N TYR A 71 6.70 8.11 0.05
CA TYR A 71 5.59 7.85 -0.87
C TYR A 71 4.27 8.47 -0.36
N LYS A 72 4.01 8.47 0.95
CA LYS A 72 2.86 9.14 1.56
C LYS A 72 2.88 10.65 1.34
N LYS A 73 4.02 11.31 1.58
CA LYS A 73 4.21 12.75 1.33
C LYS A 73 4.04 13.09 -0.15
N TYR A 74 4.59 12.25 -1.02
CA TYR A 74 4.42 12.40 -2.45
C TYR A 74 2.95 12.27 -2.85
N TYR A 75 2.26 11.22 -2.40
CA TYR A 75 0.86 10.97 -2.73
C TYR A 75 -0.05 12.11 -2.30
N GLN A 76 0.19 12.70 -1.13
CA GLN A 76 -0.51 13.89 -0.67
C GLN A 76 -0.37 15.06 -1.68
N THR A 77 0.86 15.32 -2.12
CA THR A 77 1.14 16.38 -3.12
C THR A 77 0.50 16.06 -4.47
N TYR A 78 0.61 14.79 -4.90
CA TYR A 78 0.02 14.27 -6.13
C TYR A 78 -1.50 14.46 -6.16
N VAL A 79 -2.21 14.04 -5.10
CA VAL A 79 -3.68 14.15 -5.04
C VAL A 79 -4.11 15.60 -5.03
N VAL A 80 -3.45 16.46 -4.25
CA VAL A 80 -3.77 17.89 -4.21
C VAL A 80 -3.60 18.54 -5.60
N ASN A 81 -2.52 18.23 -6.31
CA ASN A 81 -2.29 18.80 -7.63
C ASN A 81 -3.27 18.24 -8.67
N LEU A 82 -3.54 16.93 -8.67
CA LEU A 82 -4.53 16.31 -9.55
C LEU A 82 -5.92 16.91 -9.33
N THR A 83 -6.35 17.01 -8.08
CA THR A 83 -7.65 17.59 -7.72
C THR A 83 -7.73 19.05 -8.17
N ARG A 84 -6.68 19.85 -7.95
CA ARG A 84 -6.64 21.25 -8.41
C ARG A 84 -6.79 21.34 -9.93
N ASP A 85 -5.99 20.59 -10.68
CA ASP A 85 -5.98 20.64 -12.15
C ASP A 85 -7.33 20.21 -12.72
N MET A 86 -7.94 19.14 -12.17
CA MET A 86 -9.24 18.66 -12.61
C MET A 86 -10.38 19.62 -12.25
N LEU A 87 -10.35 20.25 -11.07
CA LEU A 87 -11.37 21.25 -10.70
C LEU A 87 -11.33 22.48 -11.60
N VAL A 88 -10.12 22.92 -12.01
CA VAL A 88 -9.99 23.99 -13.01
C VAL A 88 -10.65 23.59 -14.32
N ILE A 89 -10.38 22.38 -14.82
CA ILE A 89 -11.00 21.88 -16.05
C ILE A 89 -12.53 21.77 -15.91
N HIS A 90 -13.03 21.23 -14.80
CA HIS A 90 -14.47 21.10 -14.56
C HIS A 90 -15.18 22.44 -14.43
N SER A 91 -14.50 23.50 -13.98
CA SER A 91 -15.08 24.85 -13.90
C SER A 91 -15.39 25.49 -15.26
N GLU A 92 -14.88 24.92 -16.35
CA GLU A 92 -15.11 25.37 -17.72
C GLU A 92 -16.37 24.75 -18.35
N LEU A 93 -16.97 23.75 -17.68
CA LEU A 93 -18.24 23.17 -18.11
C LEU A 93 -19.40 24.16 -17.92
N PRO A 94 -20.52 23.98 -18.63
CA PRO A 94 -21.75 24.72 -18.34
C PRO A 94 -22.21 24.51 -16.88
N PRO A 95 -22.73 25.54 -16.18
CA PRO A 95 -23.09 25.48 -14.76
C PRO A 95 -23.99 24.29 -14.38
N GLU A 96 -24.88 23.89 -15.28
CA GLU A 96 -25.78 22.75 -15.13
C GLU A 96 -25.07 21.40 -15.06
N GLN A 97 -23.87 21.27 -15.63
CA GLN A 97 -23.06 20.04 -15.62
C GLN A 97 -21.95 20.07 -14.56
N GLN A 98 -21.47 21.25 -14.17
CA GLN A 98 -20.35 21.42 -13.24
C GLN A 98 -20.57 20.66 -11.92
N LYS A 99 -21.76 20.78 -11.34
CA LYS A 99 -22.08 20.19 -10.03
C LYS A 99 -21.94 18.67 -10.06
N GLU A 100 -22.60 18.01 -11.01
CA GLU A 100 -22.63 16.55 -11.11
C GLU A 100 -21.23 15.98 -11.39
N VAL A 101 -20.49 16.59 -12.33
CA VAL A 101 -19.14 16.14 -12.68
C VAL A 101 -18.19 16.30 -11.50
N THR A 102 -18.24 17.45 -10.81
CA THR A 102 -17.42 17.73 -9.63
C THR A 102 -17.73 16.75 -8.49
N GLU A 103 -19.01 16.50 -8.19
CA GLU A 103 -19.42 15.58 -7.14
C GLU A 103 -18.93 14.15 -7.42
N ARG A 104 -19.08 13.66 -8.66
CA ARG A 104 -18.57 12.34 -9.07
C ARG A 104 -17.05 12.25 -8.99
N PHE A 105 -16.35 13.29 -9.43
CA PHE A 105 -14.89 13.35 -9.35
C PHE A 105 -14.42 13.33 -7.89
N MET A 106 -15.01 14.15 -7.02
CA MET A 106 -14.66 14.20 -5.60
C MET A 106 -14.96 12.89 -4.88
N ALA A 107 -16.07 12.21 -5.22
CA ALA A 107 -16.36 10.87 -4.70
C ALA A 107 -15.27 9.85 -5.09
N SER A 108 -14.78 9.92 -6.34
CA SER A 108 -13.68 9.08 -6.81
C SER A 108 -12.37 9.37 -6.08
N VAL A 109 -12.03 10.65 -5.92
CA VAL A 109 -10.84 11.08 -5.14
C VAL A 109 -10.94 10.58 -3.69
N GLN A 110 -12.10 10.73 -3.05
CA GLN A 110 -12.31 10.28 -1.68
C GLN A 110 -12.15 8.77 -1.55
N ALA A 111 -12.71 7.98 -2.47
CA ALA A 111 -12.55 6.53 -2.48
C ALA A 111 -11.07 6.13 -2.59
N ARG A 112 -10.30 6.80 -3.47
CA ARG A 112 -8.86 6.56 -3.64
C ARG A 112 -8.04 6.92 -2.40
N ILE A 113 -8.34 8.05 -1.76
CA ILE A 113 -7.68 8.43 -0.50
C ILE A 113 -7.95 7.38 0.58
N SER A 114 -9.19 6.92 0.72
CA SER A 114 -9.56 5.90 1.69
C SER A 114 -8.84 4.57 1.44
N GLU A 115 -8.79 4.11 0.19
CA GLU A 115 -8.02 2.91 -0.21
C GLU A 115 -6.54 3.04 0.17
N GLN A 116 -5.92 4.17 -0.18
CA GLN A 116 -4.50 4.39 0.08
C GLN A 116 -4.19 4.51 1.58
N SER A 117 -5.08 5.13 2.35
CA SER A 117 -4.99 5.21 3.81
C SER A 117 -5.05 3.82 4.45
N CYS A 118 -5.98 2.98 3.99
CA CYS A 118 -6.12 1.59 4.45
C CYS A 118 -4.85 0.79 4.16
N PHE A 119 -4.28 0.92 2.95
CA PHE A 119 -3.01 0.29 2.60
C PHE A 119 -1.87 0.65 3.54
N TYR A 120 -1.63 1.94 3.81
CA TYR A 120 -0.55 2.33 4.74
C TYR A 120 -0.80 1.85 6.17
N THR A 121 -2.07 1.83 6.60
CA THR A 121 -2.42 1.34 7.93
C THR A 121 -2.09 -0.14 8.07
N LEU A 122 -2.45 -0.95 7.09
CA LEU A 122 -2.11 -2.38 7.07
C LEU A 122 -0.60 -2.59 7.02
N ARG A 123 0.12 -1.81 6.19
CA ARG A 123 1.58 -1.90 6.12
C ARG A 123 2.27 -1.53 7.42
N GLN A 124 1.79 -0.51 8.13
CA GLN A 124 2.31 -0.16 9.44
C GLN A 124 2.06 -1.29 10.46
N ARG A 125 0.85 -1.85 10.49
CA ARG A 125 0.52 -3.00 11.35
C ARG A 125 1.44 -4.20 11.10
N TRP A 126 1.69 -4.52 9.83
CA TRP A 126 2.64 -5.57 9.46
C TRP A 126 4.05 -5.29 9.99
N VAL A 127 4.55 -4.06 9.79
CA VAL A 127 5.87 -3.65 10.30
C VAL A 127 5.96 -3.75 11.82
N ASP A 128 4.93 -3.28 12.52
CA ASP A 128 4.87 -3.31 13.98
C ASP A 128 4.85 -4.75 14.51
N ALA A 129 4.08 -5.63 13.87
CA ALA A 129 4.03 -7.06 14.21
C ALA A 129 5.39 -7.74 13.98
N VAL A 130 6.09 -7.41 12.89
CA VAL A 130 7.43 -7.96 12.64
C VAL A 130 8.45 -7.42 13.65
N TYR A 131 8.37 -6.15 14.05
CA TYR A 131 9.21 -5.65 15.14
C TYR A 131 8.93 -6.37 16.45
N ALA A 132 7.66 -6.63 16.77
CA ALA A 132 7.29 -7.41 17.95
C ALA A 132 7.82 -8.84 17.89
N LEU A 133 7.82 -9.48 16.71
CA LEU A 133 8.44 -10.79 16.50
C LEU A 133 9.93 -10.74 16.80
N LEU A 134 10.65 -9.77 16.24
CA LEU A 134 12.08 -9.62 16.46
C LEU A 134 12.40 -9.35 17.94
N ASP A 135 11.61 -8.53 18.62
CA ASP A 135 11.75 -8.25 20.05
C ASP A 135 11.50 -9.49 20.90
N LEU A 136 10.50 -10.31 20.54
CA LEU A 136 10.26 -11.60 21.18
C LEU A 136 11.50 -12.49 21.05
N MET A 137 12.03 -12.67 19.83
CA MET A 137 13.21 -13.50 19.58
C MET A 137 14.49 -12.98 20.27
N ASP A 138 14.62 -11.67 20.49
CA ASP A 138 15.73 -11.09 21.26
C ASP A 138 15.59 -11.34 22.77
N SER A 139 14.36 -11.46 23.27
CA SER A 139 14.06 -11.64 24.69
C SER A 139 13.93 -13.10 25.15
N SER A 140 13.58 -14.00 24.23
CA SER A 140 13.44 -15.43 24.50
C SER A 140 14.82 -16.08 24.59
N LYS A 141 15.16 -16.56 25.79
CA LYS A 141 16.33 -17.40 25.99
C LYS A 141 16.04 -18.80 25.43
N ASP A 142 17.02 -19.37 24.72
CA ASP A 142 17.00 -20.77 24.28
C ASP A 142 15.86 -21.16 23.31
N CYS A 143 15.33 -20.20 22.54
CA CYS A 143 14.45 -20.52 21.41
C CYS A 143 15.25 -21.27 20.32
N TYR A 144 14.69 -22.36 19.81
CA TYR A 144 15.27 -23.13 18.72
C TYR A 144 14.20 -23.59 17.74
N PHE A 145 14.63 -24.05 16.57
CA PHE A 145 13.75 -24.63 15.55
C PHE A 145 14.04 -26.12 15.41
N ASP A 146 13.01 -26.96 15.56
CA ASP A 146 13.13 -28.43 15.52
C ASP A 146 12.97 -29.03 14.11
N GLY A 147 12.73 -28.19 13.11
CA GLY A 147 12.42 -28.60 11.73
C GLY A 147 10.96 -28.38 11.34
N GLN A 148 10.07 -28.16 12.31
CA GLN A 148 8.64 -27.91 12.08
C GLN A 148 8.14 -26.66 12.80
N SER A 149 8.63 -26.39 14.01
CA SER A 149 8.13 -25.34 14.87
C SER A 149 9.24 -24.64 15.65
N TYR A 150 8.96 -23.41 16.07
CA TYR A 150 9.78 -22.71 17.04
C TYR A 150 9.43 -23.21 18.44
N CYS A 151 10.41 -23.77 19.12
CA CYS A 151 10.28 -24.25 20.49
C CYS A 151 10.75 -23.17 21.46
N PHE A 152 9.89 -22.83 22.42
CA PHE A 152 10.18 -21.87 23.48
C PHE A 152 10.10 -22.58 24.84
N ASP A 153 10.95 -22.18 25.79
CA ASP A 153 10.96 -22.71 27.16
C ASP A 153 9.73 -22.26 27.99
N LYS A 154 9.16 -21.10 27.64
CA LYS A 154 8.03 -20.50 28.36
C LYS A 154 6.77 -20.52 27.51
N ASP A 155 5.68 -21.04 28.09
CA ASP A 155 4.33 -21.00 27.48
C ASP A 155 3.92 -19.57 27.09
N THR A 156 4.30 -18.57 27.88
CA THR A 156 4.02 -17.15 27.59
C THR A 156 4.68 -16.67 26.29
N ASP A 157 5.84 -17.21 25.94
CA ASP A 157 6.54 -16.84 24.71
C ASP A 157 5.89 -17.52 23.50
N ILE A 158 5.38 -18.75 23.67
CA ILE A 158 4.57 -19.46 22.66
C ILE A 158 3.29 -18.68 22.37
N GLU A 159 2.56 -18.24 23.40
CA GLU A 159 1.34 -17.46 23.25
C GLU A 159 1.59 -16.14 22.52
N ARG A 160 2.68 -15.44 22.87
CA ARG A 160 3.11 -14.20 22.20
C ARG A 160 3.47 -14.44 20.75
N PHE A 161 4.25 -15.48 20.47
CA PHE A 161 4.61 -15.86 19.12
C PHE A 161 3.37 -16.12 18.26
N ASN A 162 2.44 -16.94 18.76
CA ASN A 162 1.19 -17.25 18.06
C ASN A 162 0.34 -16.00 17.82
N THR A 163 0.25 -15.09 18.79
CA THR A 163 -0.47 -13.82 18.65
C THR A 163 0.15 -12.94 17.56
N ILE A 164 1.47 -12.83 17.54
CA ILE A 164 2.19 -12.03 16.54
C ILE A 164 2.02 -12.64 15.14
N MET A 165 2.16 -13.96 15.01
CA MET A 165 1.96 -14.66 13.74
C MET A 165 0.51 -14.53 13.25
N GLN A 166 -0.48 -14.57 14.15
CA GLN A 166 -1.87 -14.32 13.79
C GLN A 166 -2.07 -12.90 13.25
N GLU A 167 -1.50 -11.88 13.88
CA GLU A 167 -1.58 -10.49 13.39
C GLU A 167 -0.93 -10.34 12.00
N ILE A 168 0.23 -10.97 11.76
CA ILE A 168 0.88 -10.99 10.45
C ILE A 168 -0.03 -11.64 9.38
N ASN A 169 -0.66 -12.75 9.72
CA ASN A 169 -1.58 -13.46 8.82
C ASN A 169 -2.84 -12.65 8.54
N ASP A 170 -3.47 -12.08 9.57
CA ASP A 170 -4.66 -11.25 9.46
C ASP A 170 -4.41 -10.04 8.55
N VAL A 171 -3.28 -9.36 8.74
CA VAL A 171 -2.87 -8.25 7.87
C VAL A 171 -2.69 -8.72 6.42
N SER A 172 -2.04 -9.87 6.21
CA SER A 172 -1.83 -10.43 4.87
C SER A 172 -3.16 -10.77 4.17
N GLU A 173 -4.11 -11.37 4.88
CA GLU A 173 -5.45 -11.65 4.35
C GLU A 173 -6.23 -10.38 4.00
N MET A 174 -6.15 -9.36 4.85
CA MET A 174 -6.78 -8.06 4.59
C MET A 174 -6.19 -7.40 3.34
N GLU A 175 -4.88 -7.46 3.15
CA GLU A 175 -4.23 -6.95 1.94
C GLU A 175 -4.66 -7.70 0.69
N GLN A 176 -4.75 -9.03 0.74
CA GLN A 176 -5.24 -9.84 -0.38
C GLN A 176 -6.67 -9.47 -0.77
N LYS A 177 -7.57 -9.32 0.21
CA LYS A 177 -8.97 -8.90 -0.03
C LYS A 177 -9.03 -7.53 -0.72
N ILE A 178 -8.19 -6.59 -0.30
CA ILE A 178 -8.12 -5.25 -0.92
C ILE A 178 -7.58 -5.34 -2.36
N GLN A 179 -6.54 -6.13 -2.60
CA GLN A 179 -5.98 -6.33 -3.94
C GLN A 179 -7.00 -6.97 -4.88
N GLN A 180 -7.72 -8.01 -4.42
CA GLN A 180 -8.76 -8.67 -5.20
C GLN A 180 -9.89 -7.70 -5.55
N ALA A 181 -10.41 -6.95 -4.58
CA ALA A 181 -11.43 -5.94 -4.81
C ALA A 181 -10.97 -4.84 -5.80
N ARG A 182 -9.68 -4.49 -5.79
CA ARG A 182 -9.08 -3.55 -6.74
C ARG A 182 -9.01 -4.14 -8.15
N MET A 183 -8.59 -5.40 -8.30
CA MET A 183 -8.56 -6.09 -9.59
C MET A 183 -9.96 -6.20 -10.22
N GLU A 184 -10.97 -6.50 -9.42
CA GLU A 184 -12.36 -6.55 -9.88
C GLU A 184 -12.87 -5.19 -10.37
N ARG A 185 -12.54 -4.10 -9.66
CA ARG A 185 -12.89 -2.73 -10.10
C ARG A 185 -12.17 -2.35 -11.38
N VAL A 186 -10.88 -2.67 -11.51
CA VAL A 186 -10.10 -2.37 -12.72
C VAL A 186 -10.61 -3.18 -13.92
N GLY A 187 -10.93 -4.46 -13.73
CA GLY A 187 -11.52 -5.29 -14.78
C GLY A 187 -12.86 -4.77 -15.29
N LYS A 188 -13.73 -4.29 -14.38
CA LYS A 188 -15.00 -3.65 -14.76
C LYS A 188 -14.79 -2.35 -15.55
N ASN A 189 -13.79 -1.54 -15.18
CA ASN A 189 -13.52 -0.27 -15.86
C ASN A 189 -12.79 -0.43 -17.20
N MET A 190 -11.95 -1.45 -17.38
CA MET A 190 -11.32 -1.74 -18.68
C MET A 190 -12.32 -2.24 -19.72
N ASN A 191 -13.34 -3.01 -19.32
CA ASN A 191 -14.42 -3.42 -20.23
C ASN A 191 -15.22 -2.23 -20.76
N ILE A 192 -15.34 -1.15 -19.99
CA ILE A 192 -16.07 0.08 -20.37
C ILE A 192 -15.25 0.97 -21.31
N LEU A 193 -13.91 0.90 -21.28
CA LEU A 193 -13.02 1.68 -22.16
C LEU A 193 -12.62 0.94 -23.44
N GLY A 194 -12.91 -0.37 -23.52
CA GLY A 194 -12.71 -1.21 -24.71
C GLY A 194 -13.99 -1.53 -25.49
N SER A 195 -15.13 -0.95 -25.10
CA SER A 195 -16.40 -0.97 -25.83
C SER A 195 -16.79 0.42 -26.31
#